data_AF-A0A2N5WUN7-F1
#
_entry.id   AF-A0A2N5WUN7-F1
#
_cell.length_a   1.000
_cell.length_b   1.000
_cell.length_c   1.000
_cell.angle_alpha   90.00
_cell.angle_beta   90.00
_cell.angle_gamma   90.00
#
_symmetry.space_group_name_H-M   'P 1'
#
loop_
_entity.id
_entity.type
_entity.pdbx_description
1 polymer ?
#
loop_
_entity_poly.entity_id
_entity_poly.type
_entity_poly.pdbx_seq_one_letter_code
_entity_poly.pdbx_strand_id
1 'polypeptide(L)'
;MTSATSSRRRSGGRRQQQPQHTGGQGQPEPPGRSSRPGTASLTLSRRPGSIGPVRVHQLIVIELALALLLAAWTIHPLALVPAAIVSAALVLFSLLRRRSRPLPEWLAAARALRNRQKRNAVPVPPGTDPGFAPAVECEPALRTYSFTDRQQRSVGLVGDGTFLTALVQVSAGDEPLRPQRGSRPLPLDLLHAVLEVDDIRLASVQVVQHTQPAPAPHLPEQAMAARSYAPLQAQTQTPGLRLTWVALKLDPELCPEAVEARGGGLQGARRAVLRTADQLASRLAGAGFEAHVLDEPEIVSAVATSTCVNPLATTAGSAMDGSRSARRTSETTRAWRCDDRWHTTYWVGRWPQLGSVASPMPDLVNLLTSSPALASTFALTLAPGKGTGSAAVSGFVRLTGRSENELVEARRQLERRAAAVKLGLVRLDREQLPGILATLPLGGTR
;
A
#
# COMPACT_ATOMS: atom_id res chain seq x y z
N MET A 1 41.57 28.70 37.92
CA MET A 1 42.56 29.10 38.96
C MET A 1 43.79 29.50 38.16
N THR A 2 44.29 30.72 38.06
CA THR A 2 44.33 31.86 38.99
C THR A 2 44.52 33.15 38.16
N SER A 3 44.00 34.26 38.67
CA SER A 3 43.92 35.61 38.08
C SER A 3 45.26 36.36 38.04
N ALA A 4 45.41 37.37 37.17
CA ALA A 4 45.80 38.76 37.52
C ALA A 4 46.14 39.68 36.31
N THR A 5 45.21 40.59 36.00
CA THR A 5 45.29 42.07 35.92
C THR A 5 46.62 42.82 35.69
N SER A 6 46.61 43.80 34.76
CA SER A 6 47.12 45.20 34.88
C SER A 6 47.24 45.87 33.48
N SER A 7 46.43 46.87 33.11
CA SER A 7 46.67 48.35 33.12
C SER A 7 47.82 48.81 32.20
N ARG A 8 47.81 49.91 31.40
CA ARG A 8 47.19 51.25 31.49
C ARG A 8 47.47 52.04 30.17
N ARG A 9 46.54 52.94 29.77
CA ARG A 9 46.66 54.32 29.14
C ARG A 9 47.91 54.67 28.28
N ARG A 10 47.88 55.45 27.18
CA ARG A 10 47.13 56.69 26.83
C ARG A 10 47.51 57.15 25.38
N SER A 11 46.59 57.89 24.73
CA SER A 11 46.82 59.13 23.94
C SER A 11 47.33 59.13 22.48
N GLY A 12 46.51 59.75 21.61
CA GLY A 12 46.88 60.44 20.36
C GLY A 12 46.23 59.80 19.13
N GLY A 13 45.33 60.39 18.34
CA GLY A 13 44.96 61.77 18.12
C GLY A 13 45.23 62.15 16.67
N ARG A 14 44.27 61.96 15.74
CA ARG A 14 44.00 62.88 14.62
C ARG A 14 42.82 62.43 13.74
N ARG A 15 42.05 63.46 13.36
CA ARG A 15 40.89 63.52 12.47
C ARG A 15 41.19 63.05 11.04
N GLN A 16 40.21 62.39 10.42
CA GLN A 16 39.77 62.61 9.02
C GLN A 16 38.36 61.99 8.88
N GLN A 17 37.32 62.81 9.01
CA GLN A 17 36.44 63.24 7.91
C GLN A 17 35.56 62.13 7.32
N GLN A 18 34.32 62.08 7.82
CA GLN A 18 33.14 61.61 7.09
C GLN A 18 32.85 62.51 5.88
N PRO A 19 32.17 61.96 4.87
CA PRO A 19 30.89 62.53 4.51
C PRO A 19 29.74 61.55 4.75
N GLN A 20 28.67 62.12 5.30
CA GLN A 20 27.36 61.53 5.49
C GLN A 20 26.70 61.19 4.14
N HIS A 21 25.95 60.09 4.09
CA HIS A 21 24.65 60.07 3.41
C HIS A 21 23.73 59.03 4.07
N THR A 22 22.68 59.56 4.72
CA THR A 22 21.28 59.07 4.75
C THR A 22 21.07 57.55 4.76
N GLY A 23 20.63 56.92 5.84
CA GLY A 23 19.34 57.20 6.49
C GLY A 23 18.25 56.32 5.90
N GLY A 24 18.26 55.02 6.25
CA GLY A 24 17.21 54.06 5.91
C GLY A 24 17.08 53.03 7.03
N GLN A 25 16.01 53.14 7.81
CA GLN A 25 15.67 52.21 8.89
C GLN A 25 15.38 50.81 8.30
N GLY A 26 16.27 49.85 8.57
CA GLY A 26 16.02 48.43 8.32
C GLY A 26 15.13 47.86 9.43
N GLN A 27 13.85 47.72 9.12
CA GLN A 27 12.88 46.97 9.92
C GLN A 27 13.29 45.48 9.95
N PRO A 28 13.23 44.77 11.09
CA PRO A 28 13.49 43.34 11.13
C PRO A 28 12.40 42.59 10.34
N GLU A 29 12.84 41.87 9.33
CA GLU A 29 12.02 41.05 8.43
C GLU A 29 11.31 39.95 9.24
N PRO A 30 9.97 39.80 9.12
CA PRO A 30 9.25 38.79 9.88
C PRO A 30 9.60 37.39 9.35
N PRO A 31 9.65 36.36 10.22
CA PRO A 31 9.98 35.00 9.81
C PRO A 31 9.03 34.51 8.72
N GLY A 32 9.63 33.86 7.72
CA GLY A 32 8.98 33.37 6.52
C GLY A 32 7.65 32.69 6.80
N ARG A 33 6.65 33.11 6.05
CA ARG A 33 5.31 32.52 6.05
C ARG A 33 5.46 31.02 5.86
N SER A 34 5.07 30.25 6.87
CA SER A 34 4.83 28.82 6.73
C SER A 34 3.85 28.62 5.57
N SER A 35 4.30 27.91 4.53
CA SER A 35 3.44 27.48 3.45
C SER A 35 2.31 26.65 4.06
N ARG A 36 1.09 27.20 4.08
CA ARG A 36 -0.10 26.43 4.47
C ARG A 36 -0.13 25.17 3.60
N PRO A 37 -0.33 23.97 4.16
CA PRO A 37 -0.42 22.76 3.36
C PRO A 37 -1.58 22.93 2.38
N GLY A 38 -1.26 22.96 1.09
CA GLY A 38 -2.24 23.06 0.02
C GLY A 38 -3.19 21.87 0.07
N THR A 39 -4.48 22.12 -0.14
CA THR A 39 -5.49 21.08 -0.30
C THR A 39 -5.17 20.26 -1.54
N ALA A 40 -4.54 19.10 -1.36
CA ALA A 40 -4.34 18.13 -2.45
C ALA A 40 -5.70 17.57 -2.87
N SER A 41 -6.19 17.98 -4.04
CA SER A 41 -7.41 17.42 -4.62
C SER A 41 -7.10 16.04 -5.22
N LEU A 42 -7.56 14.99 -4.56
CA LEU A 42 -7.46 13.62 -5.09
C LEU A 42 -8.47 13.44 -6.22
N THR A 43 -7.99 13.46 -7.46
CA THR A 43 -8.79 13.02 -8.61
C THR A 43 -8.76 11.50 -8.72
N LEU A 44 -9.93 10.89 -8.67
CA LEU A 44 -10.12 9.45 -8.80
C LEU A 44 -9.74 8.99 -10.21
N SER A 45 -8.62 8.26 -10.34
CA SER A 45 -8.42 7.40 -11.50
C SER A 45 -9.37 6.22 -11.40
N ARG A 46 -10.36 6.18 -12.30
CA ARG A 46 -11.27 5.03 -12.41
C ARG A 46 -10.49 3.80 -12.86
N ARG A 47 -10.88 2.64 -12.33
CA ARG A 47 -10.39 1.34 -12.81
C ARG A 47 -10.55 1.29 -14.33
N PRO A 48 -9.49 0.94 -15.09
CA PRO A 48 -9.60 0.77 -16.54
C PRO A 48 -10.74 -0.22 -16.83
N GLY A 49 -11.67 0.19 -17.72
CA GLY A 49 -12.90 -0.56 -18.03
C GLY A 49 -14.21 0.00 -17.46
N SER A 50 -14.19 1.11 -16.69
CA SER A 50 -15.43 1.73 -16.18
C SER A 50 -15.61 3.20 -16.59
N ILE A 51 -16.18 3.44 -17.76
CA ILE A 51 -16.64 4.78 -18.19
C ILE A 51 -18.12 4.94 -17.77
N GLY A 52 -18.37 5.30 -16.52
CA GLY A 52 -19.71 5.70 -16.07
C GLY A 52 -20.70 4.53 -15.90
N PRO A 53 -22.01 4.82 -15.81
CA PRO A 53 -23.04 3.80 -15.58
C PRO A 53 -23.21 2.84 -16.77
N VAL A 54 -22.69 3.18 -17.95
CA VAL A 54 -22.72 2.36 -19.17
C VAL A 54 -21.29 1.95 -19.54
N ARG A 55 -20.95 0.68 -19.36
CA ARG A 55 -19.57 0.21 -19.54
C ARG A 55 -19.31 -0.03 -21.03
N VAL A 56 -18.11 0.30 -21.52
CA VAL A 56 -17.70 0.20 -22.95
C VAL A 56 -18.08 -1.15 -23.57
N HIS A 57 -17.97 -2.24 -22.81
CA HIS A 57 -18.35 -3.56 -23.26
C HIS A 57 -19.86 -3.71 -23.58
N GLN A 58 -20.73 -3.03 -22.83
CA GLN A 58 -22.18 -3.02 -23.11
C GLN A 58 -22.48 -2.29 -24.42
N LEU A 59 -21.78 -1.19 -24.70
CA LEU A 59 -21.89 -0.48 -25.97
C LEU A 59 -21.46 -1.39 -27.13
N ILE A 60 -20.32 -2.07 -27.01
CA ILE A 60 -19.83 -3.01 -28.02
C ILE A 60 -20.84 -4.14 -28.28
N VAL A 61 -21.46 -4.71 -27.24
CA VAL A 61 -22.47 -5.77 -27.41
C VAL A 61 -23.74 -5.25 -28.07
N ILE A 62 -24.16 -4.03 -27.75
CA ILE A 62 -25.31 -3.38 -28.39
C ILE A 62 -24.99 -3.06 -29.87
N GLU A 63 -23.80 -2.54 -30.16
CA GLU A 63 -23.33 -2.28 -31.53
C GLU A 63 -23.26 -3.57 -32.36
N LEU A 64 -22.73 -4.66 -31.79
CA LEU A 64 -22.73 -5.98 -32.44
C LEU A 64 -24.13 -6.51 -32.73
N ALA A 65 -25.06 -6.34 -31.80
CA ALA A 65 -26.47 -6.72 -32.00
C ALA A 65 -27.10 -5.90 -33.13
N LEU A 66 -26.82 -4.60 -33.19
CA LEU A 66 -27.32 -3.73 -34.25
C LEU A 66 -26.69 -4.06 -35.62
N ALA A 67 -25.38 -4.35 -35.65
CA ALA A 67 -24.67 -4.79 -36.85
C ALA A 67 -25.20 -6.14 -37.38
N LEU A 68 -25.52 -7.09 -36.49
CA LEU A 68 -26.13 -8.37 -36.85
C LEU A 68 -27.51 -8.19 -37.50
N LEU A 69 -28.34 -7.29 -36.97
CA LEU A 69 -29.64 -6.97 -37.54
C LEU A 69 -29.51 -6.31 -38.92
N LEU A 70 -28.56 -5.38 -39.08
CA LEU A 70 -28.30 -4.72 -40.36
C LEU A 70 -27.79 -5.70 -41.42
N ALA A 71 -26.84 -6.57 -41.06
CA ALA A 71 -26.33 -7.59 -41.98
C ALA A 71 -27.43 -8.57 -42.41
N ALA A 72 -28.27 -9.02 -41.47
CA ALA A 72 -29.38 -9.92 -41.78
C ALA A 72 -30.42 -9.28 -42.72
N TRP A 73 -30.71 -7.99 -42.55
CA TRP A 73 -31.57 -7.23 -43.45
C TRP A 73 -31.04 -7.26 -44.90
N THR A 74 -29.73 -7.07 -45.08
CA THR A 74 -29.13 -7.00 -46.43
C THR A 74 -29.13 -8.31 -47.21
N ILE A 75 -29.21 -9.46 -46.53
CA ILE A 75 -29.10 -10.78 -47.16
C ILE A 75 -30.47 -11.33 -47.57
N HIS A 76 -31.41 -11.44 -46.64
CA HIS A 76 -32.74 -12.01 -46.92
C HIS A 76 -33.74 -11.67 -45.79
N PRO A 77 -34.99 -11.29 -46.08
CA PRO A 77 -35.98 -10.92 -45.05
C PRO A 77 -36.27 -12.05 -44.04
N LEU A 78 -36.16 -13.32 -44.44
CA LEU A 78 -36.29 -14.47 -43.52
C LEU A 78 -35.12 -14.63 -42.54
N ALA A 79 -33.94 -14.09 -42.84
CA ALA A 79 -32.77 -14.14 -41.95
C ALA A 79 -32.90 -13.16 -40.75
N LEU A 80 -33.85 -12.22 -40.80
CA LEU A 80 -34.13 -11.28 -39.70
C LEU A 80 -34.62 -11.99 -38.44
N VAL A 81 -35.41 -13.06 -38.57
CA VAL A 81 -35.98 -13.78 -37.40
C VAL A 81 -34.88 -14.41 -36.54
N PRO A 82 -33.96 -15.24 -37.07
CA PRO A 82 -32.86 -15.77 -36.27
C PRO A 82 -31.89 -14.68 -35.78
N ALA A 83 -31.63 -13.65 -36.60
CA ALA A 83 -30.76 -12.53 -36.19
C ALA A 83 -31.37 -11.71 -35.04
N ALA A 84 -32.70 -11.51 -35.03
CA ALA A 84 -33.42 -10.84 -33.96
C ALA A 84 -33.38 -11.65 -32.66
N ILE A 85 -33.52 -12.98 -32.73
CA ILE A 85 -33.41 -13.86 -31.56
C ILE A 85 -32.00 -13.77 -30.96
N VAL A 86 -30.95 -13.86 -31.79
CA VAL A 86 -29.55 -13.74 -31.33
C VAL A 86 -29.28 -12.36 -30.73
N SER A 87 -29.74 -11.30 -31.39
CA SER A 87 -29.57 -9.92 -30.92
C SER A 87 -30.30 -9.68 -29.60
N ALA A 88 -31.54 -10.16 -29.47
CA ALA A 88 -32.30 -10.11 -28.23
C ALA A 88 -31.61 -10.90 -27.12
N ALA A 89 -31.05 -12.08 -27.42
CA ALA A 89 -30.28 -12.87 -26.46
C ALA A 89 -28.99 -12.15 -26.02
N LEU A 90 -28.29 -11.47 -26.93
CA LEU A 90 -27.08 -10.69 -26.61
C LEU A 90 -27.40 -9.47 -25.72
N VAL A 91 -28.46 -8.73 -26.05
CA VAL A 91 -28.94 -7.62 -25.24
C VAL A 91 -29.40 -8.11 -23.87
N LEU A 92 -30.17 -9.19 -23.82
CA LEU A 92 -30.61 -9.82 -22.57
C LEU A 92 -29.40 -10.27 -21.74
N PHE A 93 -28.39 -10.88 -22.35
CA PHE A 93 -27.15 -11.29 -21.68
C PHE A 93 -26.33 -10.10 -21.14
N SER A 94 -26.31 -8.98 -21.86
CA SER A 94 -25.68 -7.72 -21.42
C SER A 94 -26.39 -7.06 -20.24
N LEU A 95 -27.72 -7.18 -20.20
CA LEU A 95 -28.57 -6.59 -19.15
C LEU A 95 -28.76 -7.52 -17.94
N LEU A 96 -28.61 -8.84 -18.12
CA LEU A 96 -28.72 -9.82 -17.05
C LEU A 96 -27.64 -9.57 -15.99
N ARG A 97 -28.10 -9.24 -14.79
CA ARG A 97 -27.25 -9.02 -13.62
C ARG A 97 -27.29 -10.24 -12.74
N ARG A 98 -26.12 -10.83 -12.47
CA ARG A 98 -25.96 -11.90 -11.48
C ARG A 98 -25.15 -11.36 -10.30
N ARG A 99 -25.76 -11.32 -9.11
CA ARG A 99 -25.12 -10.83 -7.87
C ARG A 99 -24.53 -9.41 -8.00
N SER A 100 -25.32 -8.50 -8.57
CA SER A 100 -24.98 -7.06 -8.72
C SER A 100 -23.86 -6.74 -9.71
N ARG A 101 -23.41 -7.72 -10.52
CA ARG A 101 -22.50 -7.50 -11.66
C ARG A 101 -23.13 -8.05 -12.96
N PRO A 102 -22.86 -7.45 -14.12
CA PRO A 102 -23.29 -8.00 -15.41
C PRO A 102 -22.61 -9.36 -15.66
N LEU A 103 -23.31 -10.28 -16.32
CA LEU A 103 -22.83 -11.64 -16.58
C LEU A 103 -21.45 -11.75 -17.24
N PRO A 104 -21.10 -10.93 -18.27
CA PRO A 104 -19.77 -10.98 -18.90
C PRO A 104 -18.63 -10.74 -17.91
N GLU A 105 -18.76 -9.76 -17.02
CA GLU A 105 -17.74 -9.46 -16.02
C GLU A 105 -17.64 -10.54 -14.96
N TRP A 106 -18.78 -11.11 -14.59
CA TRP A 106 -18.79 -12.24 -13.67
C TRP A 106 -18.04 -13.44 -14.25
N LEU A 107 -18.26 -13.74 -15.54
CA LEU A 107 -17.54 -14.80 -16.27
C LEU A 107 -16.05 -14.46 -16.43
N ALA A 108 -15.70 -13.23 -16.79
CA ALA A 108 -14.32 -12.78 -16.91
C ALA A 108 -13.57 -12.93 -15.58
N ALA A 109 -14.16 -12.48 -14.47
CA ALA A 109 -13.59 -12.63 -13.14
C ALA A 109 -13.46 -14.11 -12.72
N ALA A 110 -14.45 -14.95 -13.06
CA ALA A 110 -14.39 -16.39 -12.79
C ALA A 110 -13.30 -17.10 -13.61
N ARG A 111 -13.15 -16.76 -14.89
CA ARG A 111 -12.07 -17.27 -15.75
C ARG A 111 -10.71 -16.78 -15.27
N ALA A 112 -10.58 -15.51 -14.90
CA ALA A 112 -9.35 -14.95 -14.36
C ALA A 112 -8.93 -15.68 -13.07
N LEU A 113 -9.87 -15.95 -12.16
CA LEU A 113 -9.62 -16.76 -10.96
C LEU A 113 -9.08 -18.16 -11.31
N ARG A 114 -9.75 -18.88 -12.21
CA ARG A 114 -9.30 -20.22 -12.64
C ARG A 114 -7.92 -20.19 -13.28
N ASN A 115 -7.66 -19.21 -14.14
CA ASN A 115 -6.37 -19.06 -14.83
C ASN A 115 -5.24 -18.76 -13.84
N ARG A 116 -5.48 -17.91 -12.83
CA ARG A 116 -4.50 -17.64 -11.77
C ARG A 116 -4.24 -18.87 -10.90
N GLN A 117 -5.29 -19.59 -10.50
CA GLN A 117 -5.14 -20.83 -9.73
C GLN A 117 -4.27 -21.85 -10.47
N LYS A 118 -4.45 -21.99 -11.79
CA LYS A 118 -3.61 -22.84 -12.65
C LYS A 118 -2.18 -22.34 -12.75
N ARG A 119 -1.99 -21.04 -13.03
CA ARG A 119 -0.65 -20.43 -13.17
C ARG A 119 0.17 -20.56 -11.90
N ASN A 120 -0.49 -20.43 -10.75
CA ASN A 120 0.15 -20.46 -9.44
C ASN A 120 0.07 -21.86 -8.79
N ALA A 121 -0.19 -22.91 -9.57
CA ALA A 121 -0.13 -24.30 -9.11
C ALA A 121 1.30 -24.89 -9.18
N VAL A 122 2.30 -24.03 -9.33
CA VAL A 122 3.72 -24.42 -9.40
C VAL A 122 4.25 -24.65 -7.98
N PRO A 123 5.03 -25.71 -7.73
CA PRO A 123 5.68 -25.93 -6.44
C PRO A 123 6.61 -24.79 -6.06
N VAL A 124 6.71 -24.51 -4.76
CA VAL A 124 7.67 -23.53 -4.23
C VAL A 124 9.10 -24.06 -4.46
N PRO A 125 10.03 -23.23 -4.97
CA PRO A 125 11.42 -23.64 -5.15
C PRO A 125 12.06 -24.13 -3.83
N PRO A 126 12.89 -25.18 -3.88
CA PRO A 126 13.59 -25.67 -2.69
C PRO A 126 14.50 -24.57 -2.12
N GLY A 127 14.61 -24.52 -0.79
CA GLY A 127 15.39 -23.49 -0.09
C GLY A 127 14.66 -22.17 0.15
N THR A 128 13.39 -22.04 -0.24
CA THR A 128 12.55 -20.88 0.11
C THR A 128 12.25 -20.89 1.60
N ASP A 129 12.46 -19.75 2.28
CA ASP A 129 12.13 -19.61 3.70
C ASP A 129 10.63 -19.88 3.97
N PRO A 130 10.28 -20.68 5.00
CA PRO A 130 8.89 -20.98 5.34
C PRO A 130 8.01 -19.75 5.61
N GLY A 131 8.57 -18.65 6.10
CA GLY A 131 7.88 -17.38 6.29
C GLY A 131 7.54 -16.67 4.97
N PHE A 132 8.39 -16.84 3.95
CA PHE A 132 8.20 -16.23 2.62
C PHE A 132 7.42 -17.12 1.64
N ALA A 133 7.36 -18.44 1.88
CA ALA A 133 6.71 -19.40 0.99
C ALA A 133 5.27 -19.01 0.55
N PRO A 134 4.38 -18.50 1.43
CA PRO A 134 3.04 -18.06 1.00
C PRO A 134 3.05 -16.92 -0.03
N ALA A 135 4.05 -16.03 0.02
CA ALA A 135 4.19 -14.98 -0.99
C ALA A 135 4.61 -15.57 -2.34
N VAL A 136 5.51 -16.56 -2.35
CA VAL A 136 5.93 -17.28 -3.57
C VAL A 136 4.79 -18.12 -4.15
N GLU A 137 3.95 -18.74 -3.32
CA GLU A 137 2.73 -19.43 -3.79
C GLU A 137 1.70 -18.47 -4.42
N CYS A 138 1.77 -17.18 -4.06
CA CYS A 138 0.92 -16.12 -4.61
C CYS A 138 1.48 -15.54 -5.91
N GLU A 139 2.79 -15.37 -6.00
CA GLU A 139 3.51 -14.93 -7.20
C GLU A 139 4.81 -15.74 -7.33
N PRO A 140 4.81 -16.82 -8.14
CA PRO A 140 5.93 -17.74 -8.25
C PRO A 140 7.24 -17.12 -8.73
N ALA A 141 7.19 -15.92 -9.32
CA ALA A 141 8.38 -15.18 -9.73
C ALA A 141 9.09 -14.45 -8.57
N LEU A 142 8.41 -14.22 -7.43
CA LEU A 142 8.99 -13.47 -6.32
C LEU A 142 10.21 -14.15 -5.70
N ARG A 143 11.27 -13.38 -5.48
CA ARG A 143 12.51 -13.78 -4.82
C ARG A 143 12.95 -12.67 -3.87
N THR A 144 13.66 -13.07 -2.81
CA THR A 144 14.42 -12.16 -1.95
C THR A 144 15.88 -12.13 -2.39
N TYR A 145 16.55 -11.01 -2.12
CA TYR A 145 17.97 -10.82 -2.40
C TYR A 145 18.61 -10.08 -1.24
N SER A 146 19.78 -10.53 -0.80
CA SER A 146 20.70 -9.72 0.01
C SER A 146 21.64 -8.93 -0.89
N PHE A 147 21.86 -7.67 -0.54
CA PHE A 147 22.82 -6.78 -1.16
C PHE A 147 23.65 -6.10 -0.08
N THR A 148 24.97 -6.27 -0.14
CA THR A 148 25.91 -5.58 0.74
C THR A 148 26.37 -4.28 0.10
N ASP A 149 26.08 -3.16 0.74
CA ASP A 149 26.54 -1.85 0.28
C ASP A 149 28.04 -1.65 0.57
N ARG A 150 28.65 -0.60 0.00
CA ARG A 150 30.05 -0.20 0.19
C ARG A 150 30.45 -0.04 1.66
N GLN A 151 29.49 0.28 2.53
CA GLN A 151 29.68 0.42 3.97
C GLN A 151 29.53 -0.92 4.73
N GLN A 152 29.52 -2.06 4.05
CA GLN A 152 29.32 -3.41 4.63
C GLN A 152 27.97 -3.59 5.34
N ARG A 153 26.98 -2.72 5.05
CA ARG A 153 25.60 -2.89 5.50
C ARG A 153 24.88 -3.87 4.57
N SER A 154 24.30 -4.94 5.14
CA SER A 154 23.40 -5.85 4.42
C SER A 154 22.03 -5.20 4.28
N VAL A 155 21.50 -5.17 3.06
CA VAL A 155 20.16 -4.67 2.75
C VAL A 155 19.40 -5.74 1.98
N GLY A 156 18.15 -5.94 2.37
CA GLY A 156 17.24 -6.87 1.72
C GLY A 156 16.52 -6.19 0.56
N LEU A 157 16.25 -6.96 -0.48
CA LEU A 157 15.40 -6.56 -1.60
C LEU A 157 14.44 -7.70 -1.94
N VAL A 158 13.27 -7.35 -2.48
CA VAL A 158 12.30 -8.31 -3.01
C VAL A 158 11.93 -7.94 -4.45
N GLY A 159 11.84 -8.92 -5.34
CA GLY A 159 11.56 -8.66 -6.75
C GLY A 159 11.13 -9.90 -7.51
N ASP A 160 10.65 -9.73 -8.73
CA ASP A 160 10.22 -10.81 -9.64
C ASP A 160 11.18 -11.00 -10.83
N GLY A 161 12.31 -10.30 -10.82
CA GLY A 161 13.26 -10.22 -11.94
C GLY A 161 13.01 -9.05 -12.89
N THR A 162 11.82 -8.45 -12.88
CA THR A 162 11.49 -7.24 -13.67
C THR A 162 11.52 -5.97 -12.82
N PHE A 163 11.30 -6.08 -11.51
CA PHE A 163 11.40 -4.97 -10.58
C PHE A 163 12.17 -5.36 -9.33
N LEU A 164 12.61 -4.35 -8.57
CA LEU A 164 13.17 -4.49 -7.23
C LEU A 164 12.44 -3.58 -6.26
N THR A 165 12.17 -4.08 -5.07
CA THR A 165 11.55 -3.33 -3.99
C THR A 165 12.44 -3.35 -2.75
N ALA A 166 12.75 -2.18 -2.22
CA ALA A 166 13.35 -2.04 -0.89
C ALA A 166 12.26 -1.75 0.15
N LEU A 167 12.47 -2.19 1.38
CA LEU A 167 11.54 -2.00 2.48
C LEU A 167 12.15 -1.15 3.59
N VAL A 168 11.38 -0.16 4.04
CA VAL A 168 11.72 0.68 5.19
C VAL A 168 10.66 0.49 6.26
N GLN A 169 11.03 -0.01 7.43
CA GLN A 169 10.16 -0.02 8.59
C GLN A 169 10.16 1.36 9.23
N VAL A 170 8.96 1.87 9.52
CA VAL A 170 8.77 3.19 10.11
C VAL A 170 8.08 3.05 11.45
N SER A 171 8.72 3.62 12.48
CA SER A 171 8.21 3.69 13.84
C SER A 171 8.11 5.14 14.28
N ALA A 172 7.19 5.43 15.20
CA ALA A 172 7.22 6.71 15.91
C ALA A 172 8.51 6.75 16.73
N GLY A 173 9.21 7.89 16.74
CA GLY A 173 10.39 8.05 17.59
C GLY A 173 10.05 7.91 19.07
N ASP A 174 10.99 7.39 19.85
CA ASP A 174 10.80 7.19 21.29
C ASP A 174 10.63 8.55 22.01
N GLU A 175 9.43 8.82 22.51
CA GLU A 175 9.13 10.02 23.30
C GLU A 175 8.84 9.61 24.76
N PRO A 176 9.45 10.28 25.76
CA PRO A 176 9.39 9.89 27.17
C PRO A 176 7.97 9.95 27.78
N LEU A 177 7.00 10.49 27.05
CA LEU A 177 5.57 10.41 27.33
C LEU A 177 4.91 9.85 26.07
N ARG A 178 4.11 8.78 26.18
CA ARG A 178 3.35 8.24 25.04
C ARG A 178 2.62 9.39 24.34
N PRO A 179 2.99 9.75 23.10
CA PRO A 179 2.35 10.86 22.44
C PRO A 179 0.85 10.57 22.26
N GLN A 180 0.05 11.64 22.29
CA GLN A 180 -1.39 11.56 22.02
C GLN A 180 -1.65 10.94 20.63
N ARG A 181 -2.83 10.33 20.48
CA ARG A 181 -3.28 9.71 19.22
C ARG A 181 -3.00 10.62 18.02
N GLY A 182 -2.30 10.09 17.02
CA GLY A 182 -2.07 10.82 15.76
C GLY A 182 -1.15 12.05 15.88
N SER A 183 -0.36 12.19 16.96
CA SER A 183 0.52 13.34 17.18
C SER A 183 1.45 13.63 16.00
N ARG A 184 1.89 12.58 15.29
CA ARG A 184 2.74 12.67 14.10
C ARG A 184 2.21 11.77 12.99
N PRO A 185 1.36 12.28 12.09
CA PRO A 185 0.94 11.55 10.92
C PRO A 185 2.13 11.31 9.99
N LEU A 186 2.18 10.15 9.33
CA LEU A 186 3.20 9.88 8.31
C LEU A 186 3.06 10.93 7.18
N PRO A 187 4.10 11.73 6.89
CA PRO A 187 4.03 12.81 5.93
C PRO A 187 3.94 12.26 4.50
N LEU A 188 2.73 12.30 3.92
CA LEU A 188 2.45 11.78 2.57
C LEU A 188 3.19 12.57 1.47
N ASP A 189 3.51 13.83 1.73
CA ASP A 189 4.34 14.69 0.88
C ASP A 189 5.77 14.16 0.74
N LEU A 190 6.37 13.64 1.82
CA LEU A 190 7.69 13.00 1.74
C LEU A 190 7.65 11.72 0.89
N LEU A 191 6.55 10.96 0.97
CA LEU A 191 6.34 9.76 0.15
C LEU A 191 6.10 10.10 -1.31
N HIS A 192 5.40 11.20 -1.59
CA HIS A 192 5.26 11.70 -2.95
C HIS A 192 6.61 12.15 -3.51
N ALA A 193 7.38 12.89 -2.72
CA ALA A 193 8.68 13.44 -3.11
C ALA A 193 9.79 12.38 -3.24
N VAL A 194 9.55 11.11 -2.88
CA VAL A 194 10.49 10.01 -3.14
C VAL A 194 10.15 9.23 -4.41
N LEU A 195 9.00 9.49 -5.06
CA LEU A 195 8.70 8.89 -6.37
C LEU A 195 9.74 9.28 -7.43
N GLU A 196 10.35 10.44 -7.28
CA GLU A 196 11.45 10.93 -8.10
C GLU A 196 12.55 11.47 -7.18
N VAL A 197 13.73 10.86 -7.24
CA VAL A 197 14.92 11.25 -6.45
C VAL A 197 16.10 11.31 -7.39
N ASP A 198 16.74 12.48 -7.48
CA ASP A 198 17.83 12.72 -8.42
C ASP A 198 17.35 12.41 -9.86
N ASP A 199 17.96 11.42 -10.52
CA ASP A 199 17.62 10.87 -11.85
C ASP A 199 16.79 9.57 -11.78
N ILE A 200 16.41 9.12 -10.57
CA ILE A 200 15.73 7.84 -10.34
C ILE A 200 14.22 8.05 -10.26
N ARG A 201 13.49 7.27 -11.05
CA ARG A 201 12.02 7.25 -11.06
C ARG A 201 11.50 5.92 -10.53
N LEU A 202 10.80 5.95 -9.40
CA LEU A 202 10.15 4.77 -8.85
C LEU A 202 8.86 4.47 -9.61
N ALA A 203 8.57 3.18 -9.76
CA ALA A 203 7.28 2.72 -10.27
C ALA A 203 6.16 3.03 -9.26
N SER A 204 6.47 2.89 -7.97
CA SER A 204 5.52 3.17 -6.89
C SER A 204 6.18 3.24 -5.51
N VAL A 205 5.48 3.92 -4.60
CA VAL A 205 5.77 3.98 -3.16
C VAL A 205 4.53 3.49 -2.43
N GLN A 206 4.64 2.39 -1.69
CA GLN A 206 3.52 1.78 -0.98
C GLN A 206 3.73 1.86 0.53
N VAL A 207 2.78 2.43 1.25
CA VAL A 207 2.70 2.33 2.71
C VAL A 207 1.79 1.18 3.07
N VAL A 208 2.26 0.28 3.92
CA VAL A 208 1.48 -0.82 4.48
C VAL A 208 1.47 -0.69 5.99
N GLN A 209 0.30 -0.46 6.57
CA GLN A 209 0.08 -0.48 8.01
C GLN A 209 -0.63 -1.78 8.39
N HIS A 210 0.02 -2.60 9.22
CA HIS A 210 -0.55 -3.81 9.79
C HIS A 210 -0.87 -3.58 11.26
N THR A 211 -2.09 -3.91 11.67
CA THR A 211 -2.53 -3.76 13.05
C THR A 211 -3.09 -5.05 13.60
N GLN A 212 -2.88 -5.25 14.90
CA GLN A 212 -3.59 -6.26 15.67
C GLN A 212 -4.32 -5.57 16.82
N PRO A 213 -5.61 -5.86 17.03
CA PRO A 213 -6.37 -5.20 18.07
C PRO A 213 -5.89 -5.65 19.47
N ALA A 214 -6.04 -4.75 20.43
CA ALA A 214 -5.98 -5.05 21.86
C ALA A 214 -7.37 -4.80 22.47
N PRO A 215 -7.81 -5.58 23.46
CA PRO A 215 -7.29 -6.90 23.84
C PRO A 215 -7.30 -7.87 22.66
N ALA A 216 -6.41 -8.86 22.68
CA ALA A 216 -6.33 -9.79 21.58
C ALA A 216 -7.66 -10.59 21.46
N PRO A 217 -8.28 -10.71 20.27
CA PRO A 217 -9.65 -11.25 20.13
C PRO A 217 -9.84 -12.70 20.57
N HIS A 218 -8.74 -13.41 20.82
CA HIS A 218 -8.74 -14.80 21.25
C HIS A 218 -8.76 -14.99 22.75
N LEU A 219 -8.63 -13.91 23.52
CA LEU A 219 -8.79 -13.97 24.95
C LEU A 219 -10.26 -14.22 25.28
N PRO A 220 -10.57 -15.15 26.20
CA PRO A 220 -11.93 -15.33 26.70
C PRO A 220 -12.49 -14.00 27.23
N GLU A 221 -13.79 -13.76 27.05
CA GLU A 221 -14.44 -12.53 27.52
C GLU A 221 -14.36 -12.36 29.05
N GLN A 222 -14.19 -13.48 29.78
CA GLN A 222 -14.02 -13.49 31.22
C GLN A 222 -12.58 -13.15 31.67
N ALA A 223 -11.61 -13.15 30.75
CA ALA A 223 -10.24 -12.82 31.08
C ALA A 223 -10.15 -11.39 31.63
N MET A 224 -9.42 -11.20 32.73
CA MET A 224 -9.29 -9.88 33.37
C MET A 224 -8.76 -8.84 32.40
N ALA A 225 -7.77 -9.18 31.57
CA ALA A 225 -7.26 -8.27 30.56
C ALA A 225 -8.34 -7.83 29.55
N ALA A 226 -9.21 -8.75 29.11
CA ALA A 226 -10.30 -8.41 28.20
C ALA A 226 -11.28 -7.42 28.86
N ARG A 227 -11.70 -7.69 30.10
CA ARG A 227 -12.63 -6.82 30.84
C ARG A 227 -12.05 -5.46 31.20
N SER A 228 -10.82 -5.43 31.70
CA SER A 228 -10.17 -4.20 32.16
C SER A 228 -9.84 -3.25 31.02
N TYR A 229 -9.45 -3.76 29.86
CA TYR A 229 -9.04 -2.93 28.72
C TYR A 229 -10.14 -2.71 27.68
N ALA A 230 -11.25 -3.46 27.69
CA ALA A 230 -12.37 -3.23 26.76
C ALA A 230 -12.95 -1.81 26.79
N PRO A 231 -13.19 -1.17 27.96
CA PRO A 231 -13.68 0.22 28.00
C PRO A 231 -12.68 1.20 27.39
N LEU A 232 -11.38 1.01 27.68
CA LEU A 232 -10.32 1.83 27.09
C LEU A 232 -10.26 1.63 25.58
N GLN A 233 -10.42 0.40 25.10
CA GLN A 233 -10.44 0.12 23.67
C GLN A 233 -11.66 0.74 22.98
N ALA A 234 -12.83 0.73 23.60
CA ALA A 234 -14.02 1.36 23.06
C ALA A 234 -13.84 2.87 22.87
N GLN A 235 -13.10 3.53 23.77
CA GLN A 235 -12.79 4.96 23.71
C GLN A 235 -11.62 5.29 22.78
N THR A 236 -10.58 4.45 22.79
CA THR A 236 -9.30 4.75 22.13
C THR A 236 -9.22 4.19 20.71
N GLN A 237 -9.83 3.04 20.46
CA GLN A 237 -9.72 2.27 19.21
C GLN A 237 -8.27 2.07 18.76
N THR A 238 -7.32 2.14 19.70
CA THR A 238 -5.90 2.03 19.43
C THR A 238 -5.56 0.54 19.30
N PRO A 239 -4.92 0.11 18.21
CA PRO A 239 -4.50 -1.29 18.10
C PRO A 239 -3.40 -1.59 19.14
N GLY A 240 -3.34 -2.85 19.59
CA GLY A 240 -2.29 -3.32 20.50
C GLY A 240 -0.92 -3.40 19.83
N LEU A 241 -0.92 -3.71 18.53
CA LEU A 241 0.26 -3.70 17.68
C LEU A 241 -0.03 -2.86 16.44
N ARG A 242 0.92 -2.01 16.06
CA ARG A 242 0.91 -1.28 14.79
C ARG A 242 2.30 -1.34 14.18
N LEU A 243 2.42 -1.98 13.03
CA LEU A 243 3.63 -2.02 12.23
C LEU A 243 3.38 -1.22 10.95
N THR A 244 4.35 -0.40 10.55
CA THR A 244 4.28 0.39 9.32
C THR A 244 5.50 0.11 8.47
N TRP A 245 5.27 -0.29 7.23
CA TRP A 245 6.32 -0.48 6.24
C TRP A 245 6.09 0.45 5.06
N VAL A 246 7.16 0.99 4.50
CA VAL A 246 7.17 1.71 3.23
C VAL A 246 7.99 0.92 2.23
N ALA A 247 7.33 0.48 1.16
CA ALA A 247 7.92 -0.30 0.08
C ALA A 247 8.19 0.60 -1.13
N LEU A 248 9.45 0.66 -1.56
CA LEU A 248 9.92 1.50 -2.66
C LEU A 248 10.20 0.61 -3.87
N LYS A 249 9.33 0.66 -4.87
CA LYS A 249 9.41 -0.20 -6.06
C LYS A 249 10.10 0.53 -7.20
N LEU A 250 11.22 -0.03 -7.64
CA LEU A 250 11.96 0.39 -8.81
C LEU A 250 11.69 -0.59 -9.96
N ASP A 251 11.27 -0.06 -11.10
CA ASP A 251 11.31 -0.76 -12.37
C ASP A 251 12.49 -0.18 -13.18
N PRO A 252 13.56 -0.95 -13.43
CA PRO A 252 14.76 -0.45 -14.10
C PRO A 252 14.48 0.15 -15.49
N GLU A 253 13.40 -0.26 -16.15
CA GLU A 253 13.01 0.26 -17.46
C GLU A 253 12.49 1.71 -17.41
N LEU A 254 12.06 2.20 -16.24
CA LEU A 254 11.57 3.57 -16.07
C LEU A 254 12.69 4.62 -15.95
N CYS A 255 13.90 4.20 -15.60
CA CYS A 255 15.07 5.09 -15.47
C CYS A 255 16.37 4.37 -15.90
N PRO A 256 16.47 3.94 -17.17
CA PRO A 256 17.60 3.13 -17.64
C PRO A 256 18.94 3.88 -17.54
N GLU A 257 18.96 5.18 -17.85
CA GLU A 257 20.17 6.02 -17.75
C GLU A 257 20.70 6.10 -16.31
N ALA A 258 19.80 6.22 -15.33
CA ALA A 258 20.15 6.26 -13.91
C ALA A 258 20.71 4.92 -13.41
N VAL A 259 20.19 3.80 -13.93
CA VAL A 259 20.69 2.46 -13.66
C VAL A 259 22.08 2.27 -14.27
N GLU A 260 22.27 2.71 -15.51
CA GLU A 260 23.55 2.60 -16.22
C GLU A 260 24.65 3.40 -15.53
N ALA A 261 24.36 4.65 -15.14
CA ALA A 261 25.28 5.50 -14.38
C ALA A 261 25.73 4.88 -13.03
N ARG A 262 24.96 3.92 -12.49
CA ARG A 262 25.25 3.22 -11.23
C ARG A 262 25.93 1.86 -11.42
N GLY A 263 26.39 1.56 -12.64
CA GLY A 263 27.12 0.34 -12.98
C GLY A 263 26.31 -0.69 -13.77
N GLY A 264 25.14 -0.28 -14.29
CA GLY A 264 24.34 -1.07 -15.22
C GLY A 264 23.69 -2.33 -14.63
N GLY A 265 22.77 -2.89 -15.41
CA GLY A 265 22.07 -4.13 -15.10
C GLY A 265 21.50 -4.20 -13.67
N LEU A 266 21.59 -5.38 -13.06
CA LEU A 266 21.02 -5.63 -11.73
C LEU A 266 21.74 -4.84 -10.62
N GLN A 267 23.06 -4.62 -10.73
CA GLN A 267 23.82 -3.91 -9.71
C GLN A 267 23.49 -2.41 -9.69
N GLY A 268 23.34 -1.79 -10.87
CA GLY A 268 22.85 -0.44 -11.01
C GLY A 268 21.45 -0.26 -10.43
N ALA A 269 20.54 -1.21 -10.71
CA ALA A 269 19.18 -1.21 -10.17
C ALA A 269 19.15 -1.34 -8.63
N ARG A 270 19.97 -2.23 -8.05
CA ARG A 270 20.12 -2.38 -6.59
C ARG A 270 20.60 -1.09 -5.92
N ARG A 271 21.62 -0.44 -6.51
CA ARG A 271 22.14 0.84 -6.02
C ARG A 271 21.12 1.98 -6.17
N ALA A 272 20.36 1.99 -7.25
CA ALA A 272 19.31 2.98 -7.47
C ALA A 272 18.20 2.86 -6.41
N VAL A 273 17.64 1.67 -6.19
CA VAL A 273 16.59 1.50 -5.19
C VAL A 273 17.12 1.79 -3.78
N LEU A 274 18.35 1.39 -3.45
CA LEU A 274 18.98 1.70 -2.16
C LEU A 274 19.13 3.22 -1.95
N ARG A 275 19.58 3.95 -2.98
CA ARG A 275 19.68 5.41 -2.94
C ARG A 275 18.34 6.07 -2.57
N THR A 276 17.23 5.58 -3.14
CA THR A 276 15.89 6.08 -2.80
C THR A 276 15.46 5.71 -1.37
N ALA A 277 15.82 4.51 -0.90
CA ALA A 277 15.53 4.06 0.46
C ALA A 277 16.27 4.88 1.53
N ASP A 278 17.56 5.14 1.33
CA ASP A 278 18.36 5.96 2.24
C ASP A 278 17.90 7.42 2.23
N GLN A 279 17.50 7.94 1.07
CA GLN A 279 16.93 9.28 0.97
C GLN A 279 15.60 9.39 1.73
N LEU A 280 14.73 8.39 1.64
CA LEU A 280 13.49 8.34 2.42
C LEU A 280 13.78 8.24 3.92
N ALA A 281 14.65 7.30 4.32
CA ALA A 281 14.98 7.08 5.72
C ALA A 281 15.55 8.36 6.36
N SER A 282 16.44 9.06 5.66
CA SER A 282 17.01 10.34 6.12
C SER A 282 15.93 11.43 6.26
N ARG A 283 15.01 11.54 5.29
CA ARG A 283 13.91 12.53 5.35
C ARG A 283 12.91 12.23 6.47
N LEU A 284 12.60 10.95 6.70
CA LEU A 284 11.75 10.51 7.80
C LEU A 284 12.40 10.76 9.17
N ALA A 285 13.70 10.50 9.30
CA ALA A 285 14.47 10.85 10.49
C ALA A 285 14.45 12.36 10.77
N GLY A 286 14.62 13.19 9.73
CA GLY A 286 14.47 14.64 9.83
C GLY A 286 13.07 15.11 10.23
N ALA A 287 12.03 14.31 9.94
CA ALA A 287 10.66 14.53 10.39
C ALA A 287 10.35 13.91 11.78
N GLY A 288 11.34 13.34 12.46
CA GLY A 288 11.22 12.78 13.80
C GLY A 288 10.60 11.39 13.86
N PHE A 289 10.72 10.59 12.80
CA PHE A 289 10.41 9.16 12.78
C PHE A 289 11.69 8.32 12.84
N GLU A 290 11.59 7.13 13.40
CA GLU A 290 12.61 6.11 13.22
C GLU A 290 12.36 5.36 11.92
N ALA A 291 13.36 5.30 11.05
CA ALA A 291 13.28 4.65 9.75
C ALA A 291 14.44 3.68 9.57
N HIS A 292 14.12 2.39 9.50
CA HIS A 292 15.10 1.31 9.37
C HIS A 292 14.92 0.62 8.01
N VAL A 293 15.98 0.58 7.20
CA VAL A 293 15.98 -0.15 5.92
C VAL A 293 16.22 -1.62 6.21
N LEU A 294 15.27 -2.47 5.81
CA LEU A 294 15.25 -3.88 6.21
C LEU A 294 16.32 -4.71 5.49
N ASP A 295 16.91 -5.65 6.20
CA ASP A 295 17.71 -6.72 5.63
C ASP A 295 16.84 -7.86 5.05
N GLU A 296 17.45 -8.87 4.42
CA GLU A 296 16.71 -9.98 3.82
C GLU A 296 15.83 -10.77 4.83
N PRO A 297 16.33 -11.23 5.99
CA PRO A 297 15.48 -11.94 6.96
C PRO A 297 14.39 -11.04 7.56
N GLU A 298 14.63 -9.73 7.74
CA GLU A 298 13.61 -8.78 8.17
C GLU A 298 12.51 -8.61 7.11
N ILE A 299 12.84 -8.62 5.81
CA ILE A 299 11.85 -8.64 4.72
C ILE A 299 11.00 -9.90 4.79
N VAL A 300 11.62 -11.07 4.97
CA VAL A 300 10.89 -12.33 5.13
C VAL A 300 9.93 -12.25 6.31
N SER A 301 10.39 -11.73 7.46
CA SER A 301 9.56 -11.52 8.65
C SER A 301 8.41 -10.53 8.43
N ALA A 302 8.67 -9.41 7.75
CA ALA A 302 7.67 -8.40 7.43
C ALA A 302 6.57 -8.96 6.51
N VAL A 303 6.96 -9.71 5.47
CA VAL A 303 6.03 -10.36 4.55
C VAL A 303 5.24 -11.45 5.28
N ALA A 304 5.90 -12.32 6.06
CA ALA A 304 5.26 -13.37 6.86
C ALA A 304 4.20 -12.79 7.82
N THR A 305 4.57 -11.72 8.54
CA THR A 305 3.69 -10.98 9.45
C THR A 305 2.51 -10.39 8.71
N SER A 306 2.75 -9.74 7.56
CA SER A 306 1.68 -9.18 6.74
C SER A 306 0.75 -10.27 6.21
N THR A 307 1.26 -11.41 5.75
CA THR A 307 0.44 -12.57 5.35
C THR A 307 -0.25 -13.29 6.52
N CYS A 308 0.01 -12.90 7.77
CA CYS A 308 -0.46 -13.59 8.98
C CYS A 308 -0.11 -15.09 8.99
N VAL A 309 1.11 -15.45 8.58
CA VAL A 309 1.59 -16.83 8.64
C VAL A 309 1.40 -17.40 10.05
N ASN A 310 0.94 -18.64 10.15
CA ASN A 310 0.85 -19.29 11.44
C ASN A 310 2.26 -19.58 11.97
N PRO A 311 2.65 -19.08 13.16
CA PRO A 311 3.99 -19.31 13.70
C PRO A 311 4.31 -20.82 13.90
N LEU A 312 3.29 -21.65 14.14
CA LEU A 312 3.45 -23.11 14.23
C LEU A 312 3.77 -23.73 12.87
N ALA A 313 3.39 -23.07 11.77
CA ALA A 313 3.76 -23.50 10.42
C ALA A 313 5.20 -23.09 10.07
N THR A 314 5.86 -22.22 10.84
CA THR A 314 7.26 -21.82 10.61
C THR A 314 8.26 -22.50 11.54
N THR A 315 7.83 -23.15 12.63
CA THR A 315 8.74 -23.86 13.56
C THR A 315 9.34 -25.13 12.94
N ALA A 316 10.62 -25.36 13.22
CA ALA A 316 11.47 -26.39 12.60
C ALA A 316 10.92 -27.83 12.74
N GLY A 317 10.22 -28.16 13.83
CA GLY A 317 9.65 -29.49 14.05
C GLY A 317 8.54 -29.87 13.06
N SER A 318 7.74 -28.91 12.63
CA SER A 318 6.72 -29.13 11.60
C SER A 318 7.29 -29.04 10.17
N ALA A 319 8.54 -28.56 10.00
CA ALA A 319 9.24 -28.42 8.72
C ALA A 319 9.95 -29.70 8.24
N MET A 320 10.21 -30.63 9.16
CA MET A 320 10.95 -31.87 8.94
C MET A 320 10.09 -33.04 8.41
N ASP A 321 8.78 -33.02 8.63
CA ASP A 321 7.88 -34.01 8.05
C ASP A 321 7.65 -33.65 6.57
N GLY A 322 8.11 -34.49 5.64
CA GLY A 322 7.98 -34.35 4.18
C GLY A 322 6.55 -34.20 3.61
N SER A 323 5.55 -34.00 4.48
CA SER A 323 4.18 -33.58 4.22
C SER A 323 4.06 -32.15 3.64
N ARG A 324 5.12 -31.33 3.70
CA ARG A 324 5.14 -29.94 3.19
C ARG A 324 5.30 -29.75 1.67
N SER A 325 5.07 -30.78 0.87
CA SER A 325 4.77 -30.62 -0.56
C SER A 325 3.39 -29.96 -0.79
N ALA A 326 2.54 -29.91 0.25
CA ALA A 326 1.22 -29.32 0.16
C ALA A 326 1.25 -27.78 0.22
N ARG A 327 0.62 -27.15 -0.79
CA ARG A 327 0.37 -25.71 -0.88
C ARG A 327 -0.33 -25.19 0.39
N ARG A 328 0.20 -24.12 0.99
CA ARG A 328 -0.32 -23.49 2.22
C ARG A 328 -1.39 -22.43 1.97
N THR A 329 -1.45 -21.93 0.74
CA THR A 329 -2.36 -20.87 0.32
C THR A 329 -3.49 -21.41 -0.55
N SER A 330 -4.67 -20.80 -0.45
CA SER A 330 -5.80 -21.13 -1.31
C SER A 330 -6.68 -19.91 -1.56
N GLU A 331 -6.96 -19.60 -2.84
CA GLU A 331 -7.91 -18.54 -3.22
C GLU A 331 -9.30 -19.13 -3.48
N THR A 332 -10.30 -18.67 -2.73
CA THR A 332 -11.72 -18.93 -3.00
C THR A 332 -12.37 -17.72 -3.70
N THR A 333 -13.67 -17.81 -4.00
CA THR A 333 -14.37 -16.67 -4.63
C THR A 333 -14.49 -15.43 -3.76
N ARG A 334 -14.37 -15.53 -2.43
CA ARG A 334 -14.63 -14.42 -1.48
C ARG A 334 -13.53 -14.19 -0.46
N ALA A 335 -12.69 -15.20 -0.26
CA ALA A 335 -11.60 -15.16 0.70
C ALA A 335 -10.35 -15.81 0.12
N TRP A 336 -9.20 -15.39 0.61
CA TRP A 336 -7.93 -16.09 0.45
C TRP A 336 -7.54 -16.66 1.81
N ARG A 337 -6.93 -17.84 1.84
CA ARG A 337 -6.51 -18.51 3.07
C ARG A 337 -5.01 -18.76 3.04
N CYS A 338 -4.35 -18.54 4.16
CA CYS A 338 -2.98 -18.98 4.44
C CYS A 338 -3.00 -19.76 5.75
N ASP A 339 -2.55 -21.01 5.73
CA ASP A 339 -2.63 -21.90 6.91
C ASP A 339 -4.07 -21.93 7.48
N ASP A 340 -4.24 -21.63 8.76
CA ASP A 340 -5.54 -21.52 9.45
C ASP A 340 -6.14 -20.10 9.41
N ARG A 341 -5.59 -19.17 8.62
CA ARG A 341 -6.02 -17.77 8.57
C ARG A 341 -6.82 -17.45 7.32
N TRP A 342 -7.96 -16.79 7.52
CA TRP A 342 -8.86 -16.36 6.45
C TRP A 342 -8.71 -14.86 6.21
N HIS A 343 -8.59 -14.48 4.96
CA HIS A 343 -8.38 -13.10 4.55
C HIS A 343 -9.47 -12.66 3.57
N THR A 344 -9.92 -11.42 3.71
CA THR A 344 -10.74 -10.76 2.69
C THR A 344 -10.25 -9.34 2.45
N THR A 345 -10.19 -8.96 1.18
CA THR A 345 -9.64 -7.67 0.75
C THR A 345 -10.69 -6.79 0.06
N TYR A 346 -10.58 -5.49 0.33
CA TYR A 346 -11.35 -4.41 -0.26
C TYR A 346 -10.43 -3.44 -0.99
N TRP A 347 -10.92 -2.91 -2.09
CA TRP A 347 -10.40 -1.67 -2.68
C TRP A 347 -11.25 -0.49 -2.17
N VAL A 348 -10.57 0.57 -1.74
CA VAL A 348 -11.14 1.93 -1.60
C VAL A 348 -11.52 2.52 -2.96
N GLY A 349 -12.75 2.27 -3.42
CA GLY A 349 -13.27 2.76 -4.70
C GLY A 349 -13.66 4.23 -4.69
N ARG A 350 -13.95 4.80 -3.51
CA ARG A 350 -14.23 6.23 -3.34
C ARG A 350 -13.64 6.71 -2.02
N TRP A 351 -12.74 7.68 -2.10
CA TRP A 351 -12.18 8.36 -0.94
C TRP A 351 -13.17 9.41 -0.40
N PRO A 352 -13.25 9.62 0.92
CA PRO A 352 -13.87 10.83 1.45
C PRO A 352 -13.08 12.06 0.97
N GLN A 353 -13.67 13.25 1.10
CA GLN A 353 -12.89 14.47 0.97
C GLN A 353 -11.77 14.41 2.02
N LEU A 354 -10.52 14.53 1.59
CA LEU A 354 -9.33 14.53 2.44
C LEU A 354 -8.78 15.96 2.45
N GLY A 355 -8.56 16.54 3.63
CA GLY A 355 -8.12 17.94 3.77
C GLY A 355 -8.22 18.45 5.21
N SER A 356 -7.75 19.68 5.47
CA SER A 356 -7.71 20.28 6.82
C SER A 356 -9.07 20.51 7.48
N VAL A 357 -10.15 20.51 6.70
CA VAL A 357 -11.56 20.63 7.15
C VAL A 357 -12.26 19.26 7.14
N ALA A 358 -11.59 18.20 6.68
CA ALA A 358 -12.14 16.86 6.57
C ALA A 358 -11.40 15.86 7.47
N SER A 359 -11.88 14.62 7.56
CA SER A 359 -11.27 13.60 8.43
C SER A 359 -9.79 13.41 8.07
N PRO A 360 -8.87 13.61 9.04
CA PRO A 360 -7.45 13.35 8.84
C PRO A 360 -7.24 11.92 8.33
N MET A 361 -6.33 11.74 7.36
CA MET A 361 -6.01 10.40 6.86
C MET A 361 -5.63 9.40 7.98
N PRO A 362 -4.88 9.77 9.04
CA PRO A 362 -4.63 8.88 10.17
C PRO A 362 -5.90 8.37 10.85
N ASP A 363 -6.93 9.21 11.00
CA ASP A 363 -8.19 8.83 11.62
C ASP A 363 -8.96 7.86 10.73
N LEU A 364 -8.91 8.06 9.41
CA LEU A 364 -9.46 7.11 8.46
C LEU A 364 -8.74 5.75 8.56
N VAL A 365 -7.40 5.74 8.58
CA VAL A 365 -6.62 4.50 8.73
C VAL A 365 -6.94 3.82 10.05
N ASN A 366 -7.03 4.57 11.15
CA ASN A 366 -7.40 4.03 12.47
C ASN A 366 -8.81 3.41 12.45
N LEU A 367 -9.78 4.08 11.84
CA LEU A 367 -11.14 3.57 11.69
C LEU A 367 -11.19 2.26 10.90
N LEU A 368 -10.39 2.16 9.83
CA LEU A 368 -10.33 0.96 8.98
C LEU A 368 -9.54 -0.19 9.61
N THR A 369 -8.60 0.12 10.51
CA THR A 369 -7.69 -0.84 11.13
C THR A 369 -8.06 -1.23 12.57
N SER A 370 -9.15 -0.66 13.11
CA SER A 370 -9.68 -0.94 14.45
C SER A 370 -10.76 -2.04 14.46
N SER A 371 -10.85 -2.86 13.41
CA SER A 371 -11.78 -4.00 13.36
C SER A 371 -11.35 -5.09 14.35
N PRO A 372 -12.29 -5.73 15.08
CA PRO A 372 -11.99 -6.85 15.98
C PRO A 372 -11.77 -8.14 15.20
N ALA A 373 -10.78 -8.13 14.32
CA ALA A 373 -10.30 -9.30 13.58
C ALA A 373 -8.90 -9.66 14.10
N LEU A 374 -8.40 -10.86 13.83
CA LEU A 374 -7.01 -11.24 14.11
C LEU A 374 -6.02 -10.15 13.72
N ALA A 375 -6.16 -9.60 12.52
CA ALA A 375 -5.38 -8.47 12.05
C ALA A 375 -6.17 -7.64 11.03
N SER A 376 -5.83 -6.37 10.92
CA SER A 376 -6.26 -5.49 9.83
C SER A 376 -5.03 -4.92 9.12
N THR A 377 -5.05 -4.88 7.80
CA THR A 377 -3.98 -4.26 7.00
C THR A 377 -4.57 -3.17 6.14
N PHE A 378 -4.00 -1.99 6.20
CA PHE A 378 -4.28 -0.89 5.29
C PHE A 378 -3.07 -0.66 4.40
N ALA A 379 -3.29 -0.59 3.08
CA ALA A 379 -2.23 -0.28 2.14
C ALA A 379 -2.60 0.91 1.26
N LEU A 380 -1.67 1.85 1.11
CA LEU A 380 -1.78 3.03 0.25
C LEU A 380 -0.61 3.00 -0.73
N THR A 381 -0.88 2.98 -2.02
CA THR A 381 0.15 3.03 -3.07
C THR A 381 0.07 4.34 -3.82
N LEU A 382 1.19 5.06 -3.86
CA LEU A 382 1.42 6.22 -4.72
C LEU A 382 2.21 5.75 -5.94
N ALA A 383 1.81 6.19 -7.13
CA ALA A 383 2.52 5.96 -8.38
C ALA A 383 2.58 7.27 -9.19
N PRO A 384 3.52 7.41 -10.13
CA PRO A 384 3.57 8.59 -11.00
C PRO A 384 2.21 8.81 -11.70
N GLY A 385 1.69 10.04 -11.63
CA GLY A 385 0.45 10.44 -12.27
C GLY A 385 0.66 10.83 -13.75
N LYS A 386 -0.45 11.09 -14.45
CA LYS A 386 -0.41 11.48 -15.88
C LYS A 386 0.01 12.94 -16.11
N GLY A 387 -0.05 13.79 -15.08
CA GLY A 387 0.35 15.19 -15.14
C GLY A 387 1.62 15.47 -14.33
N THR A 388 2.33 16.54 -14.68
CA THR A 388 3.52 17.01 -13.95
C THR A 388 3.18 17.29 -12.49
N GLY A 389 3.91 16.65 -11.56
CA GLY A 389 3.70 16.79 -10.13
C GLY A 389 2.42 16.15 -9.58
N SER A 390 1.75 15.31 -10.38
CA SER A 390 0.58 14.54 -9.93
C SER A 390 0.98 13.10 -9.59
N ALA A 391 0.31 12.49 -8.60
CA ALA A 391 0.42 11.07 -8.30
C ALA A 391 -0.93 10.37 -8.39
N ALA A 392 -0.90 9.14 -8.91
CA ALA A 392 -2.01 8.22 -8.82
C ALA A 392 -2.00 7.56 -7.42
N VAL A 393 -3.16 7.53 -6.77
CA VAL A 393 -3.32 6.96 -5.42
C VAL A 393 -4.27 5.78 -5.45
N SER A 394 -3.83 4.64 -4.92
CA SER A 394 -4.64 3.43 -4.75
C SER A 394 -4.66 2.99 -3.29
N GLY A 395 -5.82 2.55 -2.78
CA GLY A 395 -5.99 2.16 -1.39
C GLY A 395 -6.68 0.81 -1.24
N PHE A 396 -6.16 -0.01 -0.33
CA PHE A 396 -6.68 -1.34 -0.03
C PHE A 396 -6.81 -1.55 1.47
N VAL A 397 -7.83 -2.33 1.85
CA VAL A 397 -8.05 -2.78 3.23
C VAL A 397 -8.18 -4.29 3.22
N ARG A 398 -7.38 -4.98 4.02
CA ARG A 398 -7.49 -6.43 4.24
C ARG A 398 -7.85 -6.69 5.69
N LEU A 399 -8.83 -7.56 5.89
CA LEU A 399 -9.14 -8.14 7.19
C LEU A 399 -8.65 -9.58 7.22
N THR A 400 -8.07 -9.98 8.33
CA THR A 400 -7.68 -11.36 8.61
C THR A 400 -8.44 -11.85 9.83
N GLY A 401 -9.08 -13.02 9.75
CA GLY A 401 -9.71 -13.71 10.86
C GLY A 401 -9.19 -15.14 11.01
N ARG A 402 -9.42 -15.76 12.17
CA ARG A 402 -9.06 -17.16 12.43
C ARG A 402 -10.10 -18.15 11.90
N SER A 403 -11.30 -17.67 11.65
CA SER A 403 -12.40 -18.44 11.07
C SER A 403 -13.19 -17.61 10.07
N GLU A 404 -13.97 -18.28 9.23
CA GLU A 404 -14.88 -17.60 8.31
C GLU A 404 -15.93 -16.75 9.06
N ASN A 405 -16.42 -17.23 10.21
CA ASN A 405 -17.41 -16.51 11.02
C ASN A 405 -16.84 -15.20 11.60
N GLU A 406 -15.64 -15.25 12.16
CA GLU A 406 -14.93 -14.06 12.65
C GLU A 406 -14.72 -13.04 11.52
N LEU A 407 -14.31 -13.53 10.33
CA LEU A 407 -14.10 -12.68 9.17
C LEU A 407 -15.39 -12.02 8.68
N VAL A 408 -16.53 -12.73 8.74
CA VAL A 408 -17.85 -12.19 8.36
C VAL A 408 -18.27 -11.08 9.31
N GLU A 409 -18.05 -11.22 10.62
CA GLU A 409 -18.41 -10.19 11.60
C GLU A 409 -17.50 -8.96 11.49
N ALA A 410 -16.18 -9.17 11.42
CA ALA A 410 -15.21 -8.10 11.17
C ALA A 410 -15.55 -7.30 9.89
N ARG A 411 -15.94 -8.02 8.82
CA ARG A 411 -16.41 -7.40 7.57
C ARG A 411 -17.62 -6.50 7.80
N ARG A 412 -18.67 -6.98 8.47
CA ARG A 412 -19.89 -6.19 8.71
C ARG A 412 -19.57 -4.92 9.50
N GLN A 413 -18.61 -4.98 10.42
CA GLN A 413 -18.18 -3.80 11.17
C GLN A 413 -17.40 -2.82 10.30
N LEU A 414 -16.45 -3.30 9.49
CA LEU A 414 -15.71 -2.47 8.54
C LEU A 414 -16.65 -1.77 7.55
N GLU A 415 -17.59 -2.51 6.94
CA GLU A 415 -18.56 -1.97 5.98
C GLU A 415 -19.45 -0.88 6.64
N ARG A 416 -19.92 -1.12 7.88
CA ARG A 416 -20.69 -0.12 8.64
C ARG A 416 -19.89 1.14 8.94
N ARG A 417 -18.64 1.00 9.41
CA ARG A 417 -17.76 2.14 9.74
C ARG A 417 -17.38 2.94 8.50
N ALA A 418 -17.05 2.25 7.40
CA ALA A 418 -16.74 2.90 6.13
C ALA A 418 -17.94 3.71 5.58
N ALA A 419 -19.14 3.14 5.68
CA ALA A 419 -20.37 3.85 5.29
C ALA A 419 -20.60 5.12 6.12
N ALA A 420 -20.32 5.09 7.43
CA ALA A 420 -20.47 6.25 8.31
C ALA A 420 -19.59 7.45 7.90
N VAL A 421 -18.41 7.19 7.34
CA VAL A 421 -17.49 8.23 6.84
C VAL A 421 -17.55 8.42 5.32
N LYS A 422 -18.59 7.89 4.66
CA LYS A 422 -18.81 7.95 3.20
C LYS A 422 -17.69 7.33 2.35
N LEU A 423 -16.82 6.52 2.96
CA LEU A 423 -15.78 5.76 2.26
C LEU A 423 -16.43 4.63 1.45
N GLY A 424 -16.17 4.61 0.15
CA GLY A 424 -16.65 3.55 -0.74
C GLY A 424 -15.70 2.37 -0.74
N LEU A 425 -16.06 1.28 -0.07
CA LEU A 425 -15.32 0.02 -0.13
C LEU A 425 -15.94 -0.94 -1.16
N VAL A 426 -15.09 -1.57 -1.96
CA VAL A 426 -15.48 -2.59 -2.95
C VAL A 426 -14.76 -3.89 -2.61
N ARG A 427 -15.51 -4.91 -2.20
CA ARG A 427 -14.93 -6.23 -1.93
C ARG A 427 -14.40 -6.86 -3.21
N LEU A 428 -13.19 -7.39 -3.16
CA LEU A 428 -12.50 -7.99 -4.29
C LEU A 428 -12.93 -9.46 -4.53
N ASP A 429 -14.23 -9.69 -4.73
CA ASP A 429 -14.73 -11.04 -5.03
C ASP A 429 -14.09 -11.60 -6.31
N ARG A 430 -13.51 -12.80 -6.21
CA ARG A 430 -12.70 -13.49 -7.25
C ARG A 430 -11.42 -12.74 -7.63
N GLU A 431 -11.02 -11.75 -6.84
CA GLU A 431 -9.81 -10.95 -7.01
C GLU A 431 -9.09 -10.81 -5.66
N GLN A 432 -9.23 -11.83 -4.81
CA GLN A 432 -8.68 -11.81 -3.46
C GLN A 432 -7.16 -11.87 -3.49
N LEU A 433 -6.59 -12.73 -4.33
CA LEU A 433 -5.14 -12.87 -4.49
C LEU A 433 -4.46 -11.55 -4.95
N PRO A 434 -4.94 -10.86 -6.02
CA PRO A 434 -4.46 -9.51 -6.32
C PRO A 434 -4.59 -8.54 -5.14
N GLY A 435 -5.69 -8.61 -4.39
CA GLY A 435 -5.86 -7.82 -3.16
C GLY A 435 -4.83 -8.14 -2.08
N ILE A 436 -4.48 -9.42 -1.90
CA ILE A 436 -3.41 -9.84 -1.00
C ILE A 436 -2.09 -9.20 -1.44
N LEU A 437 -1.68 -9.38 -2.70
CA LEU A 437 -0.44 -8.80 -3.22
C LEU A 437 -0.41 -7.27 -3.07
N ALA A 438 -1.55 -6.59 -3.26
CA ALA A 438 -1.67 -5.14 -3.10
C ALA A 438 -1.62 -4.66 -1.63
N THR A 439 -1.71 -5.59 -0.67
CA THR A 439 -1.63 -5.33 0.78
C THR A 439 -0.40 -5.95 1.43
N LEU A 440 0.41 -6.71 0.69
CA LEU A 440 1.75 -7.08 1.10
C LEU A 440 2.72 -5.93 0.88
N PRO A 441 3.76 -5.79 1.71
CA PRO A 441 4.77 -4.75 1.57
C PRO A 441 5.72 -5.11 0.40
N LEU A 442 5.22 -4.98 -0.84
CA LEU A 442 5.93 -5.37 -2.07
C LEU A 442 6.05 -4.22 -3.09
N GLY A 443 5.51 -3.05 -2.75
CA GLY A 443 5.44 -1.89 -3.65
C GLY A 443 4.13 -1.81 -4.46
N GLY A 444 3.12 -2.60 -4.11
CA GLY A 444 1.82 -2.62 -4.79
C GLY A 444 1.79 -3.49 -6.06
N THR A 445 0.57 -3.71 -6.57
CA THR A 445 0.32 -4.50 -7.78
C THR A 445 0.43 -3.64 -9.04
N ARG A 446 0.87 -4.25 -10.14
CA ARG A 446 0.78 -3.67 -11.49
C ARG A 446 -0.67 -3.55 -11.96
#